data_AF-A0A351HXG7-F1
#
_entry.id   AF-A0A351HXG7-F1
#
_cell.length_a   1.000
_cell.length_b   1.000
_cell.length_c   1.000
_cell.angle_alpha   90.00
_cell.angle_beta   90.00
_cell.angle_gamma   90.00
#
_symmetry.space_group_name_H-M   'P 1'
#
loop_
_entity.id
_entity.type
_entity.pdbx_description
1 polymer ?
#
loop_
_entity_poly.entity_id
_entity_poly.type
_entity_poly.pdbx_seq_one_letter_code
_entity_poly.pdbx_strand_id
1 'polypeptide(L)' 'GGNDVFVHFSAIIADGRKSLVEGQRVTFDTEKTDRGLQATNVFLA' A
#
# COMPACT_ATOMS: atom_id res chain seq x y z
N GLY A 1 -4.56 -7.89 -14.98
CA GLY A 1 -4.97 -8.34 -13.65
C GLY A 1 -3.71 -8.58 -12.85
N GLY A 2 -3.36 -7.64 -11.99
CA GLY A 2 -2.29 -7.85 -11.00
C GLY A 2 -2.84 -8.63 -9.81
N ASN A 3 -1.96 -9.28 -9.06
CA ASN A 3 -2.34 -9.92 -7.80
C ASN A 3 -2.91 -8.86 -6.85
N ASP A 4 -4.01 -9.16 -6.18
CA ASP A 4 -4.56 -8.30 -5.14
C ASP A 4 -3.59 -8.26 -3.96
N VAL A 5 -3.05 -7.07 -3.68
CA VAL A 5 -2.14 -6.83 -2.55
C VAL A 5 -2.90 -6.09 -1.47
N PHE A 6 -2.82 -6.58 -0.24
CA PHE A 6 -3.50 -5.94 0.88
C PHE A 6 -2.68 -4.76 1.42
N VAL A 7 -3.27 -3.56 1.41
CA VAL A 7 -2.68 -2.35 2.00
C VAL A 7 -3.35 -2.07 3.34
N HIS A 8 -2.56 -2.00 4.41
CA HIS A 8 -3.04 -1.47 5.69
C HIS A 8 -2.71 0.03 5.78
N PHE A 9 -3.60 0.85 6.36
CA PHE A 9 -3.39 2.30 6.48
C PHE A 9 -2.08 2.65 7.22
N SER A 10 -1.58 1.76 8.07
CA SER A 10 -0.30 1.93 8.78
C SER A 10 0.90 1.92 7.84
N ALA A 11 0.81 1.21 6.71
CA ALA A 11 1.88 1.12 5.71
C ALA A 11 2.01 2.39 4.86
N ILE A 12 1.02 3.30 4.92
CA ILE A 12 1.04 4.56 4.17
C ILE A 12 1.98 5.56 4.88
N ILE A 13 3.04 5.93 4.17
CA ILE A 13 4.02 6.93 4.57
C ILE A 13 3.62 8.26 3.93
N ALA A 14 2.90 9.09 4.68
CA ALA A 14 2.52 10.44 4.28
C ALA A 14 2.50 11.37 5.50
N ASP A 15 3.01 12.60 5.34
CA ASP A 15 2.93 13.65 6.35
C ASP A 15 1.50 14.22 6.39
N GLY A 16 0.60 13.50 7.06
CA GLY A 16 -0.80 13.90 7.23
C GLY A 16 -1.78 12.74 7.14
N ARG A 17 -2.85 12.92 6.36
CA ARG A 17 -3.95 11.96 6.27
C ARG A 17 -3.52 10.73 5.46
N LYS A 18 -3.38 9.59 6.12
CA LYS A 18 -3.04 8.28 5.55
C LYS A 18 -4.23 7.66 4.82
N SER A 19 -4.61 8.23 3.68
CA SER A 19 -5.70 7.74 2.84
C SER A 19 -5.30 7.78 1.37
N LEU A 20 -5.67 6.73 0.65
CA LEU A 20 -5.58 6.67 -0.81
C LEU A 20 -6.95 6.93 -1.41
N VAL A 21 -6.98 7.69 -2.51
CA VAL A 21 -8.20 7.82 -3.32
C VAL A 21 -8.15 6.84 -4.50
N GLU A 22 -9.33 6.45 -4.99
CA GLU A 22 -9.42 5.59 -6.16
C GLU A 22 -8.73 6.25 -7.37
N GLY A 23 -7.95 5.46 -8.11
CA GLY A 23 -7.16 5.95 -9.24
C GLY A 23 -5.86 6.67 -8.85
N GLN A 24 -5.57 6.84 -7.56
CA GLN A 24 -4.31 7.42 -7.11
C GLN A 24 -3.15 6.48 -7.41
N ARG A 25 -2.11 7.01 -8.05
CA ARG A 25 -0.86 6.29 -8.26
C ARG A 25 -0.04 6.31 -6.99
N VAL A 26 0.43 5.13 -6.60
CA VAL A 26 1.25 4.93 -5.42
C VAL A 26 2.38 3.99 -5.77
N THR A 27 3.49 4.17 -5.06
CA THR A 27 4.62 3.25 -5.07
C THR A 27 4.62 2.52 -3.74
N PHE A 28 4.79 1.22 -3.76
CA PHE A 28 4.82 0.40 -2.55
C PHE A 28 5.75 -0.79 -2.75
N ASP A 29 6.25 -1.30 -1.64
CA ASP A 29 6.96 -2.57 -1.59
C ASP A 29 5.96 -3.69 -1.26
N THR A 30 6.20 -4.89 -1.77
CA THR A 30 5.40 -6.07 -1.43
C THR A 30 6.18 -7.02 -0.55
N GLU A 31 5.59 -7.40 0.58
CA GLU A 31 6.13 -8.41 1.50
C GLU A 31 5.19 -9.60 1.59
N LYS A 32 5.75 -10.82 1.60
CA LYS A 32 4.97 -12.05 1.78
C LYS A 32 4.90 -12.41 3.26
N THR A 33 3.71 -12.37 3.83
CA THR A 33 3.44 -12.74 5.21
C THR A 33 2.63 -14.04 5.28
N ASP A 34 2.39 -14.55 6.49
CA ASP A 34 1.53 -15.73 6.72
C ASP A 34 0.09 -15.52 6.23
N ARG A 35 -0.32 -14.28 5.97
CA ARG A 35 -1.64 -13.90 5.47
C ARG A 35 -1.68 -13.56 3.98
N GLY A 36 -0.57 -13.69 3.26
CA GLY A 36 -0.46 -13.40 1.83
C GLY A 36 0.44 -12.21 1.52
N LEU A 37 0.28 -11.63 0.32
CA LEU A 37 1.04 -10.46 -0.11
C LEU A 37 0.46 -9.19 0.53
N GLN A 38 1.31 -8.46 1.25
CA GLN A 38 0.95 -7.18 1.85
C GLN A 38 1.83 -6.07 1.31
N ALA A 39 1.25 -4.88 1.17
CA ALA A 39 1.98 -3.69 0.78
C ALA A 39 2.62 -3.04 2.01
N THR A 40 3.91 -2.74 1.91
CA THR A 40 4.70 -2.00 2.89
C THR A 40 5.29 -0.76 2.22
N ASN A 41 5.72 0.22 3.02
CA ASN A 41 6.34 1.46 2.54
C ASN A 41 5.54 2.14 1.39
N VAL A 42 4.26 2.37 1.60
CA VAL A 42 3.38 2.94 0.57
C VAL A 42 3.59 4.45 0.51
N PHE A 43 4.12 4.93 -0.61
CA PHE A 43 4.35 6.34 -0.93
C PHE A 43 3.41 6.79 -2.05
N LEU A 44 3.02 8.06 -2.00
CA LEU A 44 2.32 8.69 -3.12
C LEU A 44 3.32 8.90 -4.27
N ALA A 45 2.95 8.49 -5.47
CA ALA A 45 3.77 8.65 -6.68
C ALA A 45 3.58 10.03 -7.32
#